data_AF-M0A306-F1
#
_entry.id   AF-M0A306-F1
#
_cell.length_a   1.000
_cell.length_b   1.000
_cell.length_c   1.000
_cell.angle_alpha   90.00
_cell.angle_beta   90.00
_cell.angle_gamma   90.00
#
_symmetry.space_group_name_H-M   'P 1'
#
loop_
_entity.id
_entity.type
_entity.pdbx_description
1 polymer ?
#
loop_
_entity_poly.entity_id
_entity_poly.type
_entity_poly.pdbx_seq_one_letter_code
_entity_poly.pdbx_strand_id
1 'polypeptide(L)'
;MGKAHTIAILHEFAVEPEPWRFNELKDRLNISPNTLSERLSELVDAELVARHPYNEIPPRVEYEATPKARELESVFEDFHDWMLRHEH
;
A
#
# COMPACT_ATOMS: atom_id res chain seq x y z
N MET A 1 -16.14 2.99 -9.61
CA MET A 1 -15.54 1.72 -9.18
C MET A 1 -14.06 2.00 -8.93
N GLY A 2 -13.49 1.54 -7.80
CA GLY A 2 -12.10 1.85 -7.44
C GLY A 2 -11.14 1.50 -8.57
N LYS A 3 -10.14 2.36 -8.81
CA LYS A 3 -9.13 2.10 -9.84
C LYS A 3 -8.41 0.79 -9.51
N ALA A 4 -8.13 -0.03 -10.52
CA ALA A 4 -7.47 -1.31 -10.36
C ALA A 4 -6.21 -1.20 -9.48
N HIS A 5 -5.99 -2.22 -8.65
CA HIS A 5 -4.87 -2.37 -7.71
C HIS A 5 -4.76 -1.40 -6.53
N THR A 6 -5.55 -0.32 -6.48
CA THR A 6 -5.48 0.65 -5.36
C THR A 6 -5.71 0.00 -4.00
N ILE A 7 -6.73 -0.86 -3.91
CA ILE A 7 -7.07 -1.56 -2.66
C ILE A 7 -5.98 -2.56 -2.29
N ALA A 8 -5.43 -3.28 -3.27
CA ALA A 8 -4.34 -4.23 -3.02
C ALA A 8 -3.10 -3.52 -2.46
N ILE A 9 -2.73 -2.38 -3.04
CA ILE A 9 -1.61 -1.56 -2.54
C ILE A 9 -1.91 -1.07 -1.12
N LEU A 10 -3.10 -0.51 -0.88
CA LEU A 10 -3.49 -0.04 0.44
C LEU A 10 -3.50 -1.15 1.49
N HIS A 11 -3.93 -2.35 1.13
CA HIS A 11 -3.88 -3.51 2.01
C HIS A 11 -2.45 -3.83 2.44
N GLU A 12 -1.46 -3.82 1.51
CA GLU A 12 -0.05 -4.04 1.88
C GLU A 12 0.47 -3.01 2.89
N PHE A 13 0.04 -1.76 2.79
CA PHE A 13 0.39 -0.73 3.76
C PHE A 13 -0.36 -0.86 5.09
N ALA A 14 -1.59 -1.38 5.08
CA ALA A 14 -2.39 -1.53 6.27
C ALA A 14 -1.91 -2.69 7.15
N VAL A 15 -1.44 -3.79 6.56
CA VAL A 15 -1.03 -5.00 7.28
C VAL A 15 0.46 -5.09 7.59
N GLU A 16 1.30 -4.38 6.84
CA GLU A 16 2.76 -4.38 7.05
C GLU A 16 3.18 -3.05 7.71
N PRO A 17 3.67 -3.07 8.96
CA PRO A 17 4.11 -1.87 9.64
C PRO A 17 5.43 -1.30 9.08
N GLU A 18 6.25 -2.12 8.43
CA GLU A 18 7.54 -1.73 7.88
C GLU A 18 7.42 -0.99 6.54
N PRO A 19 8.35 -0.06 6.23
CA PRO A 19 8.36 0.64 4.96
C PRO A 19 8.63 -0.28 3.76
N TRP A 20 7.95 -0.02 2.66
CA TRP A 20 8.10 -0.72 1.40
C TRP A 20 9.02 0.02 0.43
N ARG A 21 9.87 -0.69 -0.30
CA ARG A 21 10.52 -0.17 -1.51
C ARG A 21 9.64 -0.41 -2.73
N PHE A 22 9.81 0.42 -3.76
CA PHE A 22 9.03 0.32 -5.01
C PHE A 22 9.09 -1.08 -5.65
N ASN A 23 10.29 -1.67 -5.75
CA ASN A 23 10.44 -2.98 -6.39
C ASN A 23 9.83 -4.11 -5.57
N GLU A 24 9.84 -4.00 -4.23
CA GLU A 24 9.21 -5.00 -3.36
C GLU A 24 7.69 -5.02 -3.58
N LEU A 25 7.03 -3.86 -3.62
CA LEU A 25 5.61 -3.75 -3.94
C LEU A 25 5.29 -4.25 -5.35
N LYS A 26 6.12 -3.87 -6.33
CA LYS A 26 5.94 -4.28 -7.73
C LYS A 26 6.00 -5.79 -7.89
N ASP A 27 7.00 -6.42 -7.29
CA ASP A 27 7.23 -7.87 -7.40
C ASP A 27 6.17 -8.64 -6.60
N ARG A 28 5.81 -8.16 -5.40
CA ARG A 28 4.77 -8.76 -4.56
C ARG A 28 3.39 -8.74 -5.19
N LEU A 29 2.99 -7.61 -5.77
CA LEU A 29 1.65 -7.43 -6.34
C LEU A 29 1.56 -7.79 -7.83
N ASN A 30 2.69 -8.08 -8.48
CA ASN A 30 2.80 -8.34 -9.92
C ASN A 30 2.13 -7.23 -10.77
N ILE A 31 2.43 -5.96 -10.45
CA ILE A 31 1.85 -4.78 -11.09
C ILE A 31 2.86 -4.13 -12.04
N SER A 32 2.37 -3.54 -13.14
CA SER A 32 3.24 -2.78 -14.04
C SER A 32 3.88 -1.57 -13.33
N PRO A 33 5.15 -1.21 -13.62
CA PRO A 33 5.81 -0.06 -13.00
C PRO A 33 5.02 1.25 -13.14
N ASN A 34 4.43 1.51 -14.32
CA ASN A 34 3.67 2.73 -14.56
C ASN A 34 2.42 2.78 -13.68
N THR A 35 1.68 1.68 -13.60
CA THR A 35 0.49 1.60 -12.74
C THR A 35 0.84 1.76 -11.27
N LEU A 36 1.91 1.11 -10.79
CA LEU A 36 2.33 1.26 -9.40
C LEU A 36 2.77 2.69 -9.09
N SER A 37 3.51 3.33 -9.99
CA SER A 37 3.93 4.73 -9.86
C SER A 37 2.73 5.68 -9.78
N GLU A 38 1.76 5.54 -10.68
CA GLU A 38 0.52 6.33 -10.65
C GLU A 38 -0.24 6.13 -9.33
N ARG A 39 -0.42 4.88 -8.90
CA ARG A 39 -1.17 4.59 -7.67
C ARG A 39 -0.46 5.08 -6.41
N LEU A 40 0.85 4.91 -6.30
CA LEU A 40 1.62 5.45 -5.18
C LEU A 40 1.56 6.98 -5.14
N SER A 41 1.64 7.66 -6.30
CA SER A 41 1.45 9.11 -6.36
C SER A 41 0.07 9.52 -5.85
N GLU A 42 -0.99 8.85 -6.32
CA GLU A 42 -2.37 9.14 -5.88
C GLU A 42 -2.55 8.90 -4.38
N LEU A 43 -1.93 7.86 -3.81
CA LEU A 43 -2.00 7.56 -2.37
C LEU A 43 -1.17 8.53 -1.52
N VAL A 44 -0.06 9.03 -2.05
CA VAL A 44 0.73 10.11 -1.42
C VAL A 44 -0.07 11.42 -1.42
N ASP A 45 -0.68 11.77 -2.55
CA ASP A 45 -1.52 12.97 -2.68
C ASP A 45 -2.76 12.90 -1.76
N ALA A 46 -3.27 11.70 -1.50
CA ALA A 46 -4.38 11.46 -0.57
C ALA A 46 -3.96 11.40 0.92
N GLU A 47 -2.67 11.59 1.22
CA GLU A 47 -2.07 11.46 2.55
C GLU A 47 -2.31 10.09 3.19
N LEU A 48 -2.35 9.03 2.38
CA LEU A 48 -2.47 7.65 2.86
C LEU A 48 -1.10 7.00 2.93
N VAL A 49 -0.21 7.31 1.99
CA VAL A 49 1.16 6.80 1.96
C VAL A 49 2.14 7.98 2.10
N ALA A 50 3.16 7.85 2.92
CA ALA A 50 4.26 8.80 2.97
C ALA A 50 5.45 8.26 2.16
N ARG A 51 6.17 9.16 1.47
CA ARG A 51 7.32 8.84 0.61
C ARG A 51 8.60 9.41 1.21
N HIS A 52 9.56 8.55 1.52
CA HIS A 52 10.81 8.90 2.19
C HIS A 52 12.02 8.64 1.29
N PRO A 53 12.61 9.70 0.71
CA PRO A 53 13.89 9.58 0.01
C PRO A 53 15.06 9.54 1.01
N TYR A 54 15.97 8.60 0.81
CA TYR A 54 17.20 8.47 1.57
C TYR A 54 18.41 8.79 0.68
N ASN A 55 19.18 9.79 1.10
CA ASN A 55 20.41 10.20 0.42
C ASN A 55 21.60 9.34 0.88
N GLU A 56 21.51 8.05 0.61
CA GLU A 56 22.58 7.07 0.82
C GLU A 56 23.17 6.62 -0.52
N ILE A 57 24.22 5.80 -0.49
CA ILE A 57 24.79 5.18 -1.70
C ILE A 57 24.57 3.67 -1.61
N PRO A 58 23.75 3.06 -2.49
CA PRO A 58 22.95 3.69 -3.55
C PRO A 58 21.70 4.43 -2.99
N PRO A 59 21.21 5.48 -3.67
CA PRO A 59 20.03 6.21 -3.21
C PRO A 59 18.80 5.29 -3.19
N ARG A 60 17.98 5.45 -2.15
CA ARG A 60 16.79 4.64 -1.92
C ARG A 60 15.57 5.51 -1.67
N VAL A 61 14.40 4.98 -2.00
CA VAL A 61 13.10 5.55 -1.64
C VAL A 61 12.28 4.46 -0.96
N GLU A 62 11.69 4.80 0.17
CA GLU A 62 10.71 3.97 0.86
C GLU A 62 9.35 4.65 0.90
N TYR A 63 8.33 3.82 1.08
CA TYR A 63 6.94 4.22 1.22
C TYR A 63 6.42 3.61 2.51
N GLU A 64 5.70 4.38 3.32
CA GLU A 64 5.12 3.89 4.58
C GLU A 64 3.67 4.31 4.72
N ALA A 65 2.90 3.55 5.51
CA ALA A 65 1.55 3.92 5.86
C ALA A 65 1.58 5.16 6.78
N THR A 66 0.82 6.18 6.42
CA THR A 66 0.54 7.30 7.32
C THR A 66 -0.35 6.85 8.49
N PRO A 67 -0.44 7.63 9.59
CA PRO A 67 -1.42 7.37 10.64
C PRO A 67 -2.85 7.23 10.12
N LYS A 68 -3.23 8.05 9.14
CA LYS A 68 -4.55 8.01 8.47
C LYS A 68 -4.80 6.69 7.75
N ALA A 69 -3.80 6.13 7.08
CA ALA A 69 -3.95 4.83 6.42
C ALA A 69 -3.95 3.66 7.41
N ARG A 70 -3.24 3.77 8.55
CA ARG A 70 -3.26 2.73 9.59
C ARG A 70 -4.63 2.52 10.20
N GLU A 71 -5.48 3.55 10.24
CA GLU A 71 -6.89 3.40 10.67
C GLU A 71 -7.67 2.40 9.79
N LEU A 72 -7.23 2.16 8.54
CA LEU A 72 -7.86 1.20 7.63
C LEU A 72 -7.57 -0.26 7.98
N GLU A 73 -6.58 -0.56 8.83
CA GLU A 73 -6.26 -1.92 9.28
C GLU A 73 -7.52 -2.63 9.81
N SER A 74 -8.21 -1.99 10.75
CA SER A 74 -9.48 -2.50 11.32
C SER A 74 -10.56 -2.76 10.25
N VAL A 75 -10.62 -1.93 9.20
CA VAL A 75 -11.59 -2.09 8.11
C VAL A 75 -11.26 -3.32 7.28
N PHE A 76 -9.98 -3.58 7.01
CA PHE A 76 -9.56 -4.79 6.32
C PHE A 76 -9.76 -6.05 7.16
N GLU A 77 -9.50 -5.98 8.47
CA GLU A 77 -9.77 -7.07 9.41
C GLU A 77 -11.27 -7.41 9.47
N ASP A 78 -12.13 -6.40 9.66
CA ASP A 78 -13.59 -6.58 9.70
C ASP A 78 -14.12 -7.21 8.40
N PHE A 79 -13.57 -6.78 7.25
CA PHE A 79 -13.91 -7.34 5.96
C PHE A 79 -13.44 -8.79 5.83
N HIS A 80 -12.22 -9.10 6.26
CA HIS A 80 -11.68 -10.46 6.28
C HIS A 80 -12.53 -11.40 7.13
N ASP A 81 -12.87 -10.97 8.34
CA ASP A 81 -13.74 -11.69 9.27
C ASP A 81 -15.13 -11.93 8.69
N TRP A 82 -15.68 -10.94 7.97
CA TRP A 82 -16.95 -11.12 7.28
C TRP A 82 -16.85 -12.17 6.18
N MET A 83 -15.78 -12.18 5.37
CA MET A 83 -15.59 -13.19 4.32
C MET A 83 -15.53 -14.59 4.91
N LEU A 84 -14.73 -14.81 5.96
CA LEU A 84 -14.59 -16.11 6.62
C LEU A 84 -15.92 -16.65 7.15
N ARG A 85 -16.82 -15.78 7.62
CA ARG A 85 -18.17 -16.17 8.08
C ARG A 85 -19.09 -16.60 6.94
N HIS A 86 -18.83 -16.18 5.70
CA HIS A 86 -19.73 -16.34 4.55
C HIS A 86 -19.10 -17.12 3.38
N GLU A 87 -17.93 -17.74 3.57
CA GLU A 87 -17.29 -18.63 2.58
C GLU A 87 -17.95 -20.03 2.47
N HIS A 88 -19.19 -20.19 2.96
CA HIS A 88 -19.98 -21.43 2.87
C HIS A 88 -21.22 -21.28 1.97
#